data_AF-A0A923CLA1-F1
#
_entry.id   AF-A0A923CLA1-F1
#
_cell.length_a   1.000
_cell.length_b   1.000
_cell.length_c   1.000
_cell.angle_alpha   90.00
_cell.angle_beta   90.00
_cell.angle_gamma   90.00
#
_symmetry.space_group_name_H-M   'P 1'
#
loop_
_entity.id
_entity.type
_entity.pdbx_description
1 polymer ?
#
loop_
_entity_poly.entity_id
_entity_poly.type
_entity_poly.pdbx_seq_one_letter_code
_entity_poly.pdbx_strand_id
1 'polypeptide(L)'
;MQHDDKPIREIDDTAGSASEDRFEEILNRVEASGTEITRDETSPIYVDLGRGEVEIGEQRIVEFNMNRIDFQIIRKAKTVRIVGNGNNKGFEPLPRPMVDIQLKRKPDTSSQWVIMDLDDML
;
A
#
# COMPACT_ATOMS: atom_id res chain seq x y z
N MET A 1 -31.80 -31.60 -6.98
CA MET A 1 -31.29 -30.22 -7.13
C MET A 1 -30.09 -30.13 -6.21
N GLN A 2 -28.88 -30.17 -6.77
CA GLN A 2 -27.65 -30.07 -6.00
C GLN A 2 -27.38 -28.57 -5.80
N HIS A 3 -27.45 -28.12 -4.55
CA HIS A 3 -26.87 -26.83 -4.16
C HIS A 3 -25.38 -27.09 -3.96
N ASP A 4 -24.57 -26.62 -4.91
CA ASP A 4 -23.12 -26.49 -4.72
C ASP A 4 -22.88 -25.39 -3.67
N ASP A 5 -22.88 -25.80 -2.39
CA ASP A 5 -22.26 -25.03 -1.31
C ASP A 5 -20.74 -25.09 -1.52
N LYS A 6 -20.22 -24.18 -2.33
CA LYS A 6 -18.78 -23.99 -2.43
C LYS A 6 -18.31 -23.42 -1.08
N PRO A 7 -17.36 -24.07 -0.38
CA PRO A 7 -16.82 -23.51 0.84
C PRO A 7 -16.19 -22.17 0.52
N ILE A 8 -16.58 -21.15 1.28
CA ILE A 8 -15.92 -19.85 1.33
C ILE A 8 -14.44 -20.16 1.59
N ARG A 9 -13.60 -19.88 0.60
CA ARG A 9 -12.15 -19.95 0.75
C ARG A 9 -11.76 -18.91 1.78
N GLU A 10 -11.46 -19.34 3.01
CA GLU A 10 -10.64 -18.59 3.96
C GLU A 10 -9.28 -18.31 3.30
N ILE A 11 -9.17 -17.18 2.63
CA ILE A 11 -7.92 -16.55 2.26
C ILE A 11 -8.11 -15.11 2.68
N ASP A 12 -7.88 -14.79 3.95
CA ASP A 12 -7.68 -13.38 4.31
C ASP A 12 -7.08 -13.10 5.68
N ASP A 13 -6.65 -14.13 6.42
CA ASP A 13 -6.05 -13.88 7.72
C ASP A 13 -4.54 -13.62 7.65
N THR A 14 -3.85 -14.19 6.66
CA THR A 14 -2.39 -14.17 6.59
C THR A 14 -1.84 -13.12 5.62
N ALA A 15 -2.58 -12.76 4.57
CA ALA A 15 -2.08 -11.87 3.51
C ALA A 15 -1.95 -10.40 3.96
N GLY A 16 -2.90 -9.91 4.78
CA GLY A 16 -2.87 -8.55 5.33
C GLY A 16 -1.74 -8.34 6.33
N SER A 17 -1.60 -9.24 7.31
CA SER A 17 -0.49 -9.18 8.29
C SER A 17 0.87 -9.40 7.64
N ALA A 18 1.00 -10.35 6.71
CA ALA A 18 2.28 -10.56 6.00
C ALA A 18 2.71 -9.34 5.18
N SER A 19 1.77 -8.53 4.68
CA SER A 19 2.08 -7.31 3.94
C SER A 19 2.56 -6.19 4.89
N GLU A 20 1.92 -6.04 6.04
CA GLU A 20 2.35 -5.06 7.05
C GLU A 20 3.75 -5.39 7.61
N ASP A 21 3.97 -6.66 7.94
CA ASP A 21 5.27 -7.17 8.39
C ASP A 21 6.36 -6.94 7.32
N ARG A 22 6.02 -7.13 6.04
CA ARG A 22 6.96 -6.94 4.92
C ARG A 22 7.38 -5.48 4.73
N PHE A 23 6.48 -4.52 4.94
CA PHE A 23 6.83 -3.10 4.84
C PHE A 23 7.85 -2.70 5.91
N GLU A 24 7.57 -3.04 7.16
CA GLU A 24 8.48 -2.76 8.27
C GLU A 24 9.79 -3.54 8.15
N GLU A 25 9.77 -4.78 7.64
CA GLU A 25 10.99 -5.53 7.35
C GLU A 25 11.89 -4.81 6.33
N ILE A 26 11.31 -4.29 5.25
CA ILE A 26 12.07 -3.54 4.23
C ILE A 26 12.66 -2.26 4.85
N LEU A 27 11.88 -1.51 5.63
CA LEU A 27 12.38 -0.31 6.29
C LEU A 27 13.53 -0.61 7.25
N ASN A 28 13.38 -1.65 8.10
CA ASN A 28 14.43 -2.08 9.01
C ASN A 28 15.73 -2.46 8.28
N ARG A 29 15.64 -3.10 7.11
CA ARG A 29 16.80 -3.42 6.27
C ARG A 29 17.45 -2.16 5.68
N VAL A 30 16.64 -1.20 5.22
CA VAL A 30 17.14 0.09 4.71
C VAL A 30 17.89 0.82 5.82
N GLU A 31 17.32 0.93 7.02
CA GLU A 31 17.98 1.57 8.16
C GLU A 31 19.26 0.83 8.57
N ALA A 32 19.24 -0.51 8.63
CA ALA A 32 20.41 -1.33 8.96
C ALA A 32 21.56 -1.20 7.94
N SER A 33 21.25 -0.88 6.68
CA SER A 33 22.26 -0.63 5.64
C SER A 33 22.99 0.71 5.81
N GLY A 34 22.57 1.56 6.75
CA GLY A 34 23.09 2.92 6.93
C GLY A 34 22.63 3.90 5.84
N THR A 35 21.58 3.53 5.11
CA THR A 35 20.97 4.37 4.07
C THR A 35 20.30 5.58 4.70
N GLU A 36 20.48 6.75 4.10
CA GLU A 36 19.83 7.98 4.54
C GLU A 36 18.37 8.01 4.08
N ILE A 37 17.45 8.07 5.05
CA ILE A 37 16.03 8.35 4.80
C ILE A 37 15.89 9.87 4.62
N THR A 38 15.48 10.27 3.42
CA THR A 38 15.30 11.69 3.06
C THR A 38 13.87 12.17 3.33
N ARG A 39 12.91 11.25 3.45
CA ARG A 39 11.51 11.54 3.76
C ARG A 39 10.84 10.35 4.43
N ASP A 40 10.05 10.59 5.46
CA ASP A 40 9.11 9.63 6.04
C ASP A 40 7.85 10.38 6.47
N GLU A 41 6.78 10.18 5.73
CA GLU A 41 5.52 10.90 5.95
C GLU A 41 4.34 9.95 5.91
N THR A 42 3.44 10.11 6.88
CA THR A 42 2.14 9.43 6.89
C THR A 42 1.04 10.46 6.65
N SER A 43 0.10 10.14 5.75
CA SER A 43 -1.03 11.01 5.43
C SER A 43 -2.31 10.20 5.20
N PRO A 44 -3.50 10.77 5.49
CA PRO A 44 -4.78 10.14 5.20
C PRO A 44 -5.00 9.97 3.69
N ILE A 45 -5.70 8.90 3.30
CA ILE A 45 -6.18 8.68 1.94
C ILE A 45 -7.63 9.13 1.87
N TYR A 46 -7.91 10.12 1.02
CA TYR A 46 -9.26 10.57 0.73
C TYR A 46 -9.76 10.06 -0.62
N VAL A 47 -11.07 9.82 -0.72
CA VAL A 47 -11.75 9.60 -2.00
C VAL A 47 -12.92 10.57 -2.13
N ASP A 48 -13.00 11.21 -3.30
CA ASP A 48 -14.12 12.05 -3.68
C ASP A 48 -15.33 11.20 -4.11
N LEU A 49 -16.49 11.48 -3.51
CA LEU A 49 -17.76 10.85 -3.82
C LEU A 49 -18.74 11.77 -4.56
N GLY A 50 -18.31 12.95 -5.00
CA GLY A 50 -19.17 13.96 -5.63
C GLY A 50 -20.08 14.71 -4.65
N ARG A 51 -20.14 14.28 -3.38
CA ARG A 51 -20.84 14.96 -2.26
C ARG A 51 -19.89 15.37 -1.12
N GLY A 52 -18.60 15.18 -1.32
CA GLY A 52 -17.55 15.40 -0.32
C GLY A 52 -16.45 14.34 -0.41
N GLU A 53 -15.32 14.66 0.21
CA GLU A 53 -14.21 13.76 0.40
C GLU A 53 -14.39 12.96 1.68
N VAL A 54 -14.07 11.67 1.63
CA VAL A 54 -14.11 10.79 2.81
C VAL A 54 -12.77 10.10 2.96
N GLU A 55 -12.28 10.08 4.20
CA GLU A 55 -11.08 9.35 4.56
C GLU A 55 -11.36 7.85 4.54
N ILE A 56 -10.54 7.10 3.79
CA ILE A 56 -10.70 5.66 3.58
C ILE A 56 -9.55 4.83 4.15
N GLY A 57 -8.58 5.47 4.80
CA GLY A 57 -7.38 4.85 5.33
C GLY A 57 -6.18 5.79 5.30
N GLU A 58 -4.98 5.23 5.26
CA GLU A 58 -3.72 5.95 5.39
C GLU A 58 -2.70 5.52 4.33
N GLN A 59 -1.79 6.42 3.99
CA GLN A 59 -0.60 6.14 3.21
C GLN A 59 0.65 6.58 3.99
N ARG A 60 1.69 5.76 3.98
CA ARG A 60 3.03 6.11 4.44
C ARG A 60 3.97 6.08 3.26
N ILE A 61 4.74 7.16 3.07
CA ILE A 61 5.71 7.31 2.00
C ILE A 61 7.07 7.48 2.65
N VAL A 62 8.00 6.58 2.34
CA VAL A 62 9.38 6.68 2.77
C VAL A 62 10.26 6.80 1.54
N GLU A 63 11.05 7.87 1.47
CA GLU A 63 12.05 8.11 0.43
C GLU A 63 13.44 7.99 1.03
N PHE A 64 14.34 7.34 0.31
CA PHE A 64 15.70 7.08 0.78
C PHE A 64 16.68 7.00 -0.38
N ASN A 65 17.94 7.38 -0.13
CA ASN A 65 18.99 7.32 -1.13
C ASN A 65 19.98 6.18 -0.85
N MET A 66 19.95 5.15 -1.69
CA MET A 66 20.85 4.01 -1.57
C MET A 66 21.78 3.98 -2.78
N ASN A 67 23.10 4.04 -2.54
CA ASN A 67 24.13 4.01 -3.59
C ASN A 67 23.93 5.06 -4.72
N ARG A 68 23.57 6.29 -4.36
CA ARG A 68 23.26 7.41 -5.29
C ARG A 68 22.00 7.21 -6.13
N ILE A 69 21.17 6.23 -5.79
CA ILE A 69 19.89 5.99 -6.44
C ILE A 69 18.78 6.35 -5.44
N ASP A 70 17.84 7.19 -5.86
CA ASP A 70 16.67 7.51 -5.04
C ASP A 70 15.62 6.40 -5.15
N PHE A 71 15.14 5.96 -4.00
CA PHE A 71 14.06 5.00 -3.86
C PHE A 71 12.91 5.62 -3.08
N GLN A 72 11.71 5.10 -3.34
CA GLN A 72 10.49 5.45 -2.64
C GLN A 72 9.70 4.18 -2.39
N ILE A 73 9.44 3.86 -1.13
CA ILE A 73 8.49 2.82 -0.74
C ILE A 73 7.21 3.49 -0.24
N ILE A 74 6.07 3.02 -0.75
CA ILE A 74 4.75 3.54 -0.41
C ILE A 74 3.95 2.37 0.18
N ARG A 75 3.44 2.55 1.40
CA ARG A 75 2.40 1.69 1.98
C ARG A 75 1.07 2.42 1.89
N LYS A 76 0.01 1.75 1.43
CA LYS A 76 -1.37 2.23 1.50
C LYS A 76 -2.20 1.20 2.24
N ALA A 77 -2.78 1.57 3.37
CA ALA A 77 -3.72 0.73 4.10
C ALA A 77 -5.12 1.34 4.00
N LYS A 78 -6.03 0.62 3.36
CA LYS A 78 -7.44 1.03 3.24
C LYS A 78 -8.28 0.25 4.23
N THR A 79 -9.14 0.93 4.98
CA THR A 79 -10.01 0.32 6.00
C THR A 79 -11.45 0.17 5.53
N VAL A 80 -11.79 0.73 4.36
CA VAL A 80 -13.12 0.66 3.77
C VAL A 80 -13.03 0.32 2.29
N ARG A 81 -14.06 -0.36 1.78
CA ARG A 81 -14.30 -0.53 0.34
C ARG A 81 -15.47 0.34 -0.11
N ILE A 82 -15.36 0.84 -1.33
CA ILE A 82 -16.45 1.57 -1.98
C ILE A 82 -17.38 0.54 -2.61
N VAL A 83 -18.66 0.63 -2.29
CA VAL A 83 -19.71 -0.24 -2.84
C VAL A 83 -20.77 0.58 -3.56
N GLY A 84 -21.43 -0.03 -4.54
CA GLY A 84 -22.47 0.61 -5.35
C GLY A 84 -21.97 1.18 -6.70
N ASN A 85 -22.89 1.69 -7.51
CA ASN A 85 -22.63 2.16 -8.88
C ASN A 85 -23.23 3.56 -9.11
N GLY A 86 -22.62 4.36 -9.99
CA GLY A 86 -23.06 5.71 -10.32
C GLY A 86 -23.08 6.65 -9.11
N ASN A 87 -24.22 7.27 -8.85
CA ASN A 87 -24.42 8.24 -7.76
C ASN A 87 -24.71 7.60 -6.38
N ASN A 88 -24.89 6.27 -6.32
CA ASN A 88 -25.21 5.54 -5.09
C ASN A 88 -23.97 4.82 -4.54
N LYS A 89 -22.86 5.55 -4.36
CA LYS A 89 -21.66 5.01 -3.72
C LYS A 89 -21.78 5.07 -2.20
N GLY A 90 -21.58 3.94 -1.55
CA GLY A 90 -21.50 3.78 -0.10
C GLY A 90 -20.15 3.22 0.33
N PHE A 91 -19.96 3.09 1.65
CA PHE A 91 -18.79 2.44 2.23
C PHE A 91 -19.22 1.23 3.02
N GLU A 92 -18.40 0.19 2.91
CA GLU A 92 -18.43 -0.91 3.85
C GLU A 92 -17.06 -1.01 4.51
N PRO A 93 -17.01 -1.11 5.86
CA PRO A 93 -15.77 -1.39 6.54
C PRO A 93 -15.21 -2.72 6.05
N LEU A 94 -13.91 -2.74 5.80
CA LEU A 94 -13.22 -3.99 5.54
C LEU A 94 -13.01 -4.71 6.87
N PRO A 95 -13.14 -6.05 6.90
CA PRO A 95 -12.86 -6.84 8.10
C PRO A 95 -11.39 -6.71 8.55
N ARG A 96 -10.49 -6.41 7.60
CA ARG A 96 -9.07 -6.12 7.82
C ARG A 96 -8.62 -5.03 6.85
N PRO A 97 -7.61 -4.23 7.19
CA PRO A 97 -7.06 -3.26 6.26
C PRO A 97 -6.53 -3.96 4.99
N MET A 98 -6.92 -3.44 3.82
CA MET A 98 -6.30 -3.84 2.57
C MET A 98 -5.00 -3.05 2.43
N VAL A 99 -3.87 -3.75 2.53
CA VAL A 99 -2.53 -3.18 2.44
C VAL A 99 -1.97 -3.37 1.04
N ASP A 100 -1.54 -2.27 0.41
CA ASP A 100 -0.82 -2.25 -0.87
C ASP A 100 0.56 -1.60 -0.64
N ILE A 101 1.62 -2.28 -1.07
CA ILE A 101 3.00 -1.79 -0.95
C ILE A 101 3.57 -1.64 -2.35
N GLN A 102 4.16 -0.47 -2.62
CA GLN A 102 4.79 -0.18 -3.90
C GLN A 102 6.20 0.32 -3.68
N LEU A 103 7.16 -0.29 -4.37
CA LEU A 103 8.51 0.22 -4.49
C LEU A 103 8.67 0.96 -5.81
N LYS A 104 9.31 2.12 -5.74
CA LYS A 104 9.69 2.90 -6.90
C LYS A 104 11.16 3.29 -6.80
N ARG A 105 11.79 3.39 -7.96
CA ARG A 105 13.12 3.98 -8.13
C ARG A 105 13.03 5.19 -9.03
N LYS A 106 13.86 6.18 -8.77
CA LYS A 106 14.13 7.27 -9.70
C LYS A 106 15.41 6.96 -10.46
N PRO A 107 15.34 6.68 -11.77
CA PRO A 107 16.55 6.48 -12.56
C PRO A 107 17.33 7.79 -12.67
N ASP A 108 18.66 7.72 -12.65
CA ASP A 108 19.55 8.87 -12.76
C ASP A 108 19.34 9.66 -14.07
N THR A 109 18.74 9.02 -15.07
CA THR A 109 18.43 9.57 -16.39
C THR A 109 17.06 10.24 -16.48
N SER A 110 16.23 10.18 -15.42
CA SER A 110 14.85 10.64 -15.45
C SER A 110 14.42 11.31 -14.13
N SER A 111 13.54 12.31 -14.22
CA SER A 111 12.87 12.87 -13.05
C SER A 111 11.67 12.05 -12.61
N GLN A 112 11.28 11.01 -13.37
CA GLN A 112 10.11 10.19 -13.10
C GLN A 112 10.43 8.98 -12.22
N TRP A 113 9.51 8.67 -11.32
CA TRP A 113 9.53 7.45 -10.54
C TRP A 113 9.03 6.26 -11.37
N VAL A 114 9.77 5.16 -11.35
CA VAL A 114 9.45 3.92 -12.04
C VAL A 114 9.12 2.86 -11.00
N ILE A 115 7.95 2.22 -11.14
CA ILE A 115 7.56 1.08 -10.29
C ILE A 115 8.49 -0.09 -10.59
N MET A 116 8.94 -0.75 -9.55
CA MET A 116 9.81 -1.91 -9.62
C MET A 116 9.33 -2.99 -8.66
N ASP A 117 9.77 -4.22 -8.88
CA ASP A 117 9.40 -5.32 -8.01
C ASP A 117 10.06 -5.15 -6.64
N LEU A 118 9.33 -5.48 -5.58
CA LEU A 118 9.87 -5.48 -4.22
C LEU A 118 10.96 -6.54 -4.08
N ASP A 119 10.87 -7.62 -4.85
CA ASP A 119 11.88 -8.68 -4.87
C ASP A 119 13.21 -8.21 -5.50
N ASP A 120 13.20 -7.15 -6.32
CA ASP A 120 14.44 -6.59 -6.91
C ASP A 120 15.32 -5.85 -5.88
N MET A 121 14.81 -5.60 -4.67
CA MET A 121 15.57 -5.02 -3.55
C MET A 121 16.14 -6.05 -2.58
N LEU A 122 15.68 -7.31 -2.63
CA LEU A 122 16.02 -8.39 -1.70
C LEU A 122 17.14 -9.29 -2.24
#